data_AF-A0A6H1LAC5-F1
#
_entry.id   AF-A0A6H1LAC5-F1
#
_cell.length_a   1.000
_cell.length_b   1.000
_cell.length_c   1.000
_cell.angle_alpha   90.00
_cell.angle_beta   90.00
_cell.angle_gamma   90.00
#
_symmetry.space_group_name_H-M   'P 1'
#
loop_
_entity.id
_entity.type
_entity.pdbx_description
1 polymer ?
#
loop_
_entity_poly.entity_id
_entity_poly.type
_entity_poly.pdbx_seq_one_letter_code
_entity_poly.pdbx_strand_id
1 'polypeptide(L)'
;MLAGSSALDLDDPRRALTHFNQARHVQYAADGYVRDHVLYLTRTARAHLQLGDLDAACAVATDAFTQNATLNSSRPSDALDDLRDELTPHRHVRVVRDFLLLSI
;
A
#
# COMPACT_ATOMS: atom_id res chain seq x y z
N MET A 1 8.54 -6.29 -9.00
CA MET A 1 7.84 -5.03 -9.37
C MET A 1 6.72 -5.26 -10.38
N LEU A 2 7.01 -5.35 -11.69
CA LEU A 2 5.99 -5.29 -12.74
C LEU A 2 4.94 -6.41 -12.62
N ALA A 3 5.37 -7.65 -12.36
CA ALA A 3 4.45 -8.78 -12.23
C ALA A 3 3.40 -8.60 -11.11
N GLY A 4 3.76 -7.96 -10.00
CA GLY A 4 2.82 -7.69 -8.90
C GLY A 4 1.82 -6.60 -9.25
N SER A 5 2.29 -5.49 -9.82
CA SER A 5 1.41 -4.42 -10.28
C SER A 5 0.48 -4.88 -11.41
N SER A 6 1.00 -5.58 -12.41
CA SER A 6 0.18 -6.12 -13.49
C SER A 6 -0.84 -7.14 -13.00
N ALA A 7 -0.51 -8.00 -12.03
CA ALA A 7 -1.49 -8.91 -11.44
C ALA A 7 -2.60 -8.16 -10.70
N LEU A 8 -2.26 -7.08 -9.99
CA LEU A 8 -3.23 -6.23 -9.30
C LEU A 8 -4.15 -5.51 -10.29
N ASP A 9 -3.59 -4.96 -11.37
CA ASP A 9 -4.35 -4.28 -12.42
C ASP A 9 -5.26 -5.26 -13.21
N LEU A 10 -4.96 -6.56 -13.15
CA LEU A 10 -5.75 -7.66 -13.73
C LEU A 10 -6.74 -8.29 -12.73
N ASP A 11 -6.98 -7.67 -11.57
CA ASP A 11 -7.90 -8.14 -10.53
C ASP A 11 -7.52 -9.52 -9.94
N ASP A 12 -6.22 -9.84 -9.89
CA ASP A 12 -5.65 -11.01 -9.21
C ASP A 12 -4.82 -10.60 -7.98
N PRO A 13 -5.47 -10.15 -6.89
CA PRO A 13 -4.77 -9.62 -5.72
C PRO A 13 -3.95 -10.69 -4.98
N ARG A 14 -4.31 -11.98 -5.06
CA ARG A 14 -3.53 -13.05 -4.41
C ARG A 14 -2.18 -13.25 -5.09
N ARG A 15 -2.17 -13.26 -6.42
CA ARG A 15 -0.94 -13.34 -7.19
C ARG A 15 -0.13 -12.06 -7.07
N ALA A 16 -0.79 -10.90 -7.00
CA ALA A 16 -0.13 -9.63 -6.70
C ALA A 16 0.63 -9.69 -5.36
N LEU A 17 -0.02 -10.13 -4.28
CA LEU A 17 0.62 -10.30 -2.97
C LEU A 17 1.81 -11.26 -2.98
N THR A 18 1.71 -12.37 -3.72
CA THR A 18 2.82 -13.32 -3.90
C THR A 18 4.04 -12.62 -4.51
N HIS A 19 3.82 -11.85 -5.58
CA HIS A 19 4.88 -11.11 -6.25
C HIS A 19 5.43 -9.95 -5.41
N PHE A 20 4.58 -9.26 -4.66
CA PHE A 20 5.02 -8.21 -3.75
C PHE A 20 5.89 -8.79 -2.65
N ASN A 21 5.45 -9.85 -1.95
CA ASN A 21 6.22 -10.50 -0.88
C ASN A 21 7.59 -11.01 -1.36
N GLN A 22 7.65 -11.64 -2.54
CA GLN A 22 8.92 -12.04 -3.14
C GLN A 22 9.84 -10.84 -3.40
N ALA A 23 9.31 -9.73 -3.90
CA ALA A 23 10.09 -8.52 -4.13
C ALA A 23 10.57 -7.88 -2.82
N ARG A 24 9.78 -7.94 -1.74
CA ARG A 24 10.18 -7.42 -0.42
C ARG A 24 11.47 -8.08 0.09
N HIS A 25 11.58 -9.40 -0.10
CA HIS A 25 12.74 -10.17 0.34
C HIS A 25 14.02 -9.89 -0.46
N VAL A 26 13.90 -9.45 -1.71
CA VAL A 26 15.05 -9.31 -2.62
C VAL A 26 15.55 -7.86 -2.70
N GLN A 27 14.67 -6.87 -2.52
CA GLN A 27 14.92 -5.51 -3.03
C GLN A 27 15.02 -4.41 -1.94
N TYR A 28 14.67 -4.69 -0.68
CA TYR A 28 14.71 -3.69 0.41
C TYR A 28 16.01 -3.64 1.21
N ALA A 29 17.03 -4.40 0.81
CA ALA A 29 18.34 -4.35 1.43
C ALA A 29 19.21 -3.15 0.95
N ALA A 30 18.71 -2.33 0.02
CA ALA A 30 19.45 -1.20 -0.53
C ALA A 30 18.70 0.12 -0.31
N ASP A 31 19.26 1.00 0.52
CA ASP A 31 18.72 2.31 0.96
C ASP A 31 18.33 3.28 -0.18
N GLY A 32 18.63 2.97 -1.45
CA GLY A 32 18.37 3.84 -2.60
C GLY A 32 16.94 3.87 -3.13
N TYR A 33 16.04 2.97 -2.70
CA TYR A 33 14.72 2.76 -3.34
C TYR A 33 13.50 3.08 -2.47
N VAL A 34 13.65 3.96 -1.45
CA VAL A 34 12.58 4.27 -0.48
C VAL A 34 11.29 4.77 -1.15
N ARG A 35 11.36 5.54 -2.24
CA ARG A 35 10.17 6.01 -2.98
C ARG A 35 9.39 4.87 -3.62
N ASP A 36 10.09 3.95 -4.28
CA ASP A 36 9.47 2.78 -4.88
C ASP A 36 8.95 1.85 -3.77
N HIS A 37 9.63 1.77 -2.63
CA HIS A 37 9.17 1.01 -1.47
C HIS A 37 7.80 1.49 -0.98
N VAL A 38 7.61 2.78 -0.79
CA VAL A 38 6.30 3.34 -0.38
C VAL A 38 5.24 3.00 -1.41
N LEU A 39 5.53 3.19 -2.71
CA LEU A 39 4.60 2.83 -3.78
C LEU A 39 4.23 1.32 -3.76
N TYR A 40 5.16 0.45 -3.37
CA TYR A 40 4.89 -0.98 -3.20
C TYR A 40 4.03 -1.30 -1.99
N LEU A 41 4.29 -0.64 -0.86
CA LEU A 41 3.45 -0.82 0.33
C LEU A 41 2.02 -0.38 0.01
N THR A 42 1.82 0.77 -0.64
CA THR A 42 0.50 1.24 -1.05
C THR A 42 -0.22 0.24 -1.96
N ARG A 43 0.46 -0.34 -2.96
CA ARG A 43 -0.13 -1.38 -3.81
C ARG A 43 -0.41 -2.69 -3.10
N THR A 44 0.43 -3.06 -2.13
CA THR A 44 0.22 -4.25 -1.28
C THR A 44 -1.02 -4.06 -0.41
N ALA A 45 -1.20 -2.87 0.18
CA ALA A 45 -2.39 -2.51 0.93
C ALA A 45 -3.67 -2.56 0.06
N ARG A 46 -3.61 -2.04 -1.17
CA ARG A 46 -4.73 -2.18 -2.14
C ARG A 46 -5.06 -3.64 -2.45
N ALA A 47 -4.06 -4.51 -2.60
CA ALA A 47 -4.29 -5.94 -2.81
C ALA A 47 -5.01 -6.61 -1.63
N HIS A 48 -4.64 -6.25 -0.38
CA HIS A 48 -5.37 -6.70 0.81
C HIS A 48 -6.80 -6.16 0.86
N LEU A 49 -7.00 -4.90 0.49
CA LEU A 49 -8.34 -4.30 0.40
C LEU A 49 -9.24 -5.03 -0.61
N GLN A 50 -8.74 -5.35 -1.81
CA GLN A 50 -9.48 -6.13 -2.81
C GLN A 50 -9.85 -7.53 -2.32
N LEU A 51 -9.06 -8.11 -1.40
CA LEU A 51 -9.37 -9.38 -0.75
C LEU A 51 -10.33 -9.25 0.45
N GLY A 52 -10.72 -8.03 0.81
CA GLY A 52 -11.55 -7.73 1.98
C GLY A 52 -10.81 -7.79 3.32
N ASP A 53 -9.47 -7.91 3.30
CA ASP A 53 -8.63 -7.95 4.50
C ASP A 53 -8.28 -6.52 4.95
N LEU A 54 -9.24 -5.87 5.62
CA LEU A 54 -9.12 -4.48 6.04
C LEU A 54 -8.02 -4.27 7.09
N ASP A 55 -7.79 -5.24 7.98
CA ASP A 55 -6.74 -5.15 9.00
C ASP A 55 -5.36 -5.14 8.34
N ALA A 56 -5.09 -6.08 7.43
CA ALA A 56 -3.81 -6.11 6.72
C ALA A 56 -3.65 -4.90 5.78
N ALA A 57 -4.73 -4.47 5.11
CA ALA A 57 -4.70 -3.28 4.27
C ALA A 57 -4.28 -2.04 5.06
N CYS A 58 -4.93 -1.78 6.19
CA CYS A 58 -4.63 -0.60 7.02
C CYS A 58 -3.26 -0.68 7.70
N ALA A 59 -2.80 -1.87 8.11
CA ALA A 59 -1.47 -2.04 8.67
C ALA A 59 -0.38 -1.65 7.65
N VAL A 60 -0.45 -2.19 6.44
CA VAL A 60 0.51 -1.90 5.37
C VAL A 60 0.40 -0.44 4.90
N ALA A 61 -0.82 0.11 4.85
CA ALA A 61 -1.03 1.51 4.49
C ALA A 61 -0.44 2.48 5.52
N THR A 62 -0.47 2.13 6.81
CA THR A 62 0.15 2.93 7.89
C THR A 62 1.66 2.96 7.77
N ASP A 63 2.29 1.82 7.44
CA ASP A 63 3.73 1.75 7.16
C ASP A 63 4.09 2.64 5.95
N ALA A 64 3.31 2.56 4.87
CA ALA A 64 3.49 3.39 3.69
C ALA A 64 3.39 4.88 4.02
N PHE A 65 2.36 5.29 4.77
CA PHE A 65 2.14 6.68 5.18
C PHE A 65 3.30 7.22 6.04
N THR A 66 3.76 6.44 7.01
CA THR A 66 4.86 6.81 7.92
C THR A 66 6.16 7.04 7.14
N GLN A 67 6.45 6.15 6.18
CA GLN A 67 7.62 6.31 5.33
C GLN A 67 7.46 7.50 4.36
N ASN A 68 6.26 7.71 3.81
CA ASN A 68 5.98 8.80 2.89
C ASN A 68 6.16 10.18 3.52
N ALA A 69 5.90 10.34 4.82
CA ALA A 69 6.10 11.61 5.53
C ALA A 69 7.55 12.13 5.47
N THR A 70 8.52 11.26 5.20
CA THR A 70 9.94 11.63 5.04
C THR A 70 10.34 11.92 3.58
N LEU A 71 9.42 11.72 2.63
CA LEU A 71 9.69 11.83 1.20
C LEU A 71 9.10 13.10 0.59
N ASN A 72 9.91 13.84 -0.17
CA ASN A 72 9.44 14.92 -1.03
C ASN A 72 9.08 14.38 -2.43
N SER A 73 8.01 13.59 -2.53
CA SER A 73 7.59 13.00 -3.82
C SER A 73 6.07 12.98 -3.96
N SER A 74 5.55 13.45 -5.09
CA SER A 74 4.11 13.45 -5.38
C SER A 74 3.58 12.05 -5.68
N ARG A 75 4.30 11.27 -6.48
CA ARG A 75 3.84 9.95 -6.95
C ARG A 75 3.38 8.98 -5.84
N PRO A 76 4.17 8.71 -4.77
CA PRO A 76 3.71 7.85 -3.68
C PRO A 76 2.61 8.50 -2.82
N SER A 77 2.57 9.84 -2.74
CA SER A 77 1.49 10.58 -2.08
C SER A 77 0.17 10.42 -2.83
N ASP A 78 0.15 10.65 -4.15
CA ASP A 78 -1.05 10.48 -4.99
C ASP A 78 -1.61 9.06 -4.86
N ALA A 79 -0.74 8.04 -4.87
CA ALA A 79 -1.16 6.65 -4.69
C ALA A 79 -1.75 6.37 -3.29
N LEU A 80 -1.24 7.04 -2.25
CA LEU A 80 -1.79 6.94 -0.90
C LEU A 80 -3.15 7.64 -0.78
N ASP A 81 -3.32 8.77 -1.45
CA ASP A 81 -4.59 9.48 -1.50
C ASP A 81 -5.66 8.62 -2.21
N ASP A 82 -5.32 8.02 -3.36
CA ASP A 82 -6.21 7.08 -4.05
C ASP A 82 -6.63 5.90 -3.14
N LEU A 83 -5.69 5.35 -2.37
CA LEU A 83 -5.97 4.26 -1.44
C LEU A 83 -6.89 4.70 -0.29
N ARG A 84 -6.73 5.94 0.21
CA ARG A 84 -7.60 6.51 1.25
C ARG A 84 -9.02 6.70 0.73
N ASP A 85 -9.17 7.12 -0.52
CA ASP A 85 -10.47 7.22 -1.18
C ASP A 85 -11.15 5.85 -1.30
N GLU A 86 -10.40 4.81 -1.69
CA GLU A 86 -10.90 3.43 -1.76
C GLU A 86 -11.30 2.85 -0.39
N LEU A 87 -10.65 3.27 0.69
CA LEU A 87 -10.96 2.84 2.06
C LEU A 87 -12.14 3.62 2.68
N THR A 88 -12.48 4.80 2.16
CA THR A 88 -13.54 5.68 2.71
C THR A 88 -14.92 5.02 2.85
N PRO A 89 -15.38 4.13 1.93
CA PRO A 89 -16.61 3.35 2.12
C PRO A 89 -16.59 2.48 3.39
N HIS A 90 -15.40 2.06 3.84
CA HIS A 90 -15.20 1.20 5.01
C HIS A 90 -14.94 1.97 6.31
N ARG A 91 -15.09 3.30 6.34
CA ARG A 91 -14.83 4.18 7.51
C ARG A 91 -15.59 3.84 8.80
N HIS A 92 -16.61 3.00 8.73
CA HIS A 92 -17.35 2.51 9.89
C HIS A 92 -16.56 1.44 10.67
N VAL A 93 -15.62 0.76 10.00
CA VAL A 93 -14.70 -0.20 10.62
C VAL A 93 -13.61 0.58 11.36
N ARG A 94 -13.35 0.21 12.62
CA ARG A 94 -12.41 0.94 13.49
C ARG A 94 -11.02 1.07 12.88
N VAL A 95 -10.41 -0.01 12.39
CA VAL A 95 -9.05 0.01 11.84
C VAL A 95 -8.92 0.96 10.64
N VAL A 96 -9.95 1.00 9.80
CA VAL A 96 -10.02 1.91 8.65
C VAL A 96 -10.16 3.35 9.10
N ARG A 97 -11.07 3.62 10.04
CA ARG A 97 -11.25 4.97 10.59
C ARG A 97 -9.96 5.49 11.20
N ASP A 98 -9.27 4.67 11.99
CA ASP A 98 -8.05 5.06 12.68
C ASP A 98 -6.94 5.41 11.65
N PHE A 99 -6.81 4.63 10.57
CA PHE A 99 -5.92 4.96 9.44
C PHE A 99 -6.32 6.26 8.73
N LEU A 100 -7.61 6.47 8.46
CA LEU A 100 -8.10 7.69 7.79
C LEU A 100 -7.93 8.95 8.65
N LEU A 101 -7.81 8.82 9.97
CA LEU A 101 -7.52 9.95 10.87
C LEU A 101 -6.05 10.31 10.93
N LEU A 102 -5.14 9.51 10.35
CA LEU A 102 -3.75 9.89 10.24
C LEU A 102 -3.61 11.16 9.39
N SER A 103 -3.01 12.19 10.00
CA SER A 103 -2.62 13.45 9.37
C SER A 103 -1.15 13.71 9.66
N ILE A 104 -0.44 14.29 8.70
CA ILE A 104 0.93 14.82 8.88
C ILE A 104 0.83 16.19 9.55
#